data_AF-A0AAU9MM24-F1
#
_entry.id   AF-A0AAU9MM24-F1
#
_cell.length_a   1.000
_cell.length_b   1.000
_cell.length_c   1.000
_cell.angle_alpha   90.00
_cell.angle_beta   90.00
_cell.angle_gamma   90.00
#
_symmetry.space_group_name_H-M   'P 1'
#
loop_
_entity.id
_entity.type
_entity.pdbx_description
1 polymer ?
#
loop_
_entity_poly.entity_id
_entity_poly.type
_entity_poly.pdbx_seq_one_letter_code
_entity_poly.pdbx_strand_id
1 'polypeptide(L)'
;MPLGTTIHNTEITLGKGGQLAREADVVAKLIAKEGKSATLKLPSGEVRLISKNCSATVGQVGNVGVNQKRLVRAGSKRWLGKRPIVSGVVMNPVDHPHGGGEGSAPIG
;
A
#
# COMPACT_ATOMS: atom_id res chain seq x y z
N MET A 1 -0.69 19.25 -16.27
CA MET A 1 -0.32 19.29 -14.84
C MET A 1 1.00 20.01 -14.64
N PRO A 2 1.07 21.06 -13.82
CA PRO A 2 2.34 21.70 -13.45
C PRO A 2 3.21 20.78 -12.59
N LEU A 3 4.51 21.07 -12.47
CA LEU A 3 5.39 20.33 -11.55
C LEU A 3 4.99 20.62 -10.10
N GLY A 4 5.19 19.67 -9.20
CA GLY A 4 4.83 19.78 -7.78
C GLY A 4 3.37 19.48 -7.45
N THR A 5 2.48 19.29 -8.44
CA THR A 5 1.09 18.91 -8.15
C THR A 5 0.98 17.57 -7.45
N THR A 6 0.07 17.54 -6.48
CA THR A 6 -0.44 16.32 -5.87
C THR A 6 -1.45 15.66 -6.80
N ILE A 7 -1.28 14.36 -7.00
CA ILE A 7 -2.08 13.55 -7.91
C ILE A 7 -2.43 12.21 -7.27
N HIS A 8 -3.54 11.64 -7.71
CA HIS A 8 -3.99 10.30 -7.34
C HIS A 8 -4.60 9.61 -8.55
N ASN A 9 -4.88 8.31 -8.43
CA ASN A 9 -5.48 7.49 -9.49
C ASN A 9 -4.72 7.58 -10.83
N THR A 10 -3.44 7.25 -10.80
CA THR A 10 -2.52 7.40 -11.95
C THR A 10 -2.41 6.12 -12.77
N GLU A 11 -2.44 6.25 -14.09
CA GLU A 11 -2.21 5.13 -15.02
C GLU A 11 -0.71 4.75 -15.09
N ILE A 12 -0.39 3.47 -15.20
CA ILE A 12 0.98 2.99 -15.49
C ILE A 12 1.17 2.83 -17.00
N THR A 13 0.13 2.34 -17.67
CA THR A 13 0.08 2.13 -19.12
C THR A 13 -1.10 2.92 -19.67
N LEU A 14 -0.87 3.60 -20.79
CA LEU A 14 -1.88 4.39 -21.47
C LEU A 14 -3.17 3.59 -21.70
N GLY A 15 -4.31 4.11 -21.24
CA GLY A 15 -5.62 3.52 -21.49
C GLY A 15 -5.97 2.26 -20.68
N LYS A 16 -5.10 1.82 -19.75
CA LYS A 16 -5.41 0.73 -18.82
C LYS A 16 -6.13 1.18 -17.55
N GLY A 17 -6.45 2.48 -17.45
CA GLY A 17 -7.07 3.07 -16.27
C GLY A 17 -6.08 3.25 -15.11
N GLY A 18 -6.50 4.00 -14.10
CA GLY A 18 -5.68 4.33 -12.95
C GLY A 18 -5.40 3.09 -12.09
N GLN A 19 -4.12 2.88 -11.78
CA GLN A 19 -3.63 1.71 -11.03
C GLN A 19 -2.92 2.14 -9.74
N LEU A 20 -2.25 3.30 -9.77
CA LEU A 20 -1.47 3.81 -8.65
C LEU A 20 -2.26 4.83 -7.83
N ALA A 21 -1.92 4.92 -6.54
CA ALA A 21 -2.45 5.92 -5.62
C ALA A 21 -3.99 5.95 -5.55
N ARG A 22 -4.63 4.81 -5.23
CA ARG A 22 -6.10 4.66 -5.18
C ARG A 22 -6.69 4.47 -3.78
N GLU A 23 -5.85 4.11 -2.81
CA GLU A 23 -6.32 3.88 -1.45
C GLU A 23 -6.66 5.20 -0.75
N ALA A 24 -7.45 5.11 0.31
CA ALA A 24 -7.85 6.28 1.10
C ALA A 24 -6.63 7.03 1.64
N ASP A 25 -6.71 8.36 1.67
CA ASP A 25 -5.64 9.26 2.10
C ASP A 25 -4.36 9.24 1.22
N VAL A 26 -4.34 8.49 0.13
CA VAL A 26 -3.12 8.35 -0.67
C VAL A 26 -2.92 9.53 -1.63
N VAL A 27 -1.67 9.96 -1.74
CA VAL A 27 -1.22 11.01 -2.65
C VAL A 27 0.13 10.66 -3.27
N ALA A 28 0.28 10.95 -4.56
CA ALA A 28 1.55 10.96 -5.28
C ALA A 28 1.90 12.39 -5.69
N LYS A 29 3.18 12.69 -5.87
CA LYS A 29 3.65 14.02 -6.31
C LYS A 29 4.38 13.92 -7.64
N LEU A 30 4.09 14.84 -8.53
CA LEU A 30 4.80 14.98 -9.81
C LEU A 30 6.07 15.79 -9.60
N ILE A 31 7.25 15.15 -9.66
CA ILE A 31 8.53 15.80 -9.36
C ILE A 31 9.10 16.46 -10.62
N ALA A 32 9.20 15.69 -11.70
CA ALA A 32 9.89 16.10 -12.91
C ALA A 32 9.14 15.64 -14.16
N LYS A 33 9.43 16.31 -15.28
CA LYS A 33 8.92 15.97 -16.61
C LYS A 33 10.05 16.11 -17.59
N GLU A 34 10.40 15.02 -18.24
CA GLU A 34 11.52 14.99 -19.17
C GLU A 34 11.15 14.16 -20.40
N GLY A 35 11.24 14.79 -21.57
CA GLY A 35 10.89 14.17 -22.85
C GLY A 35 9.49 13.54 -22.85
N LYS A 36 9.44 12.22 -23.07
CA LYS A 36 8.21 11.41 -23.16
C LYS A 36 7.75 10.85 -21.81
N SER A 37 8.48 11.10 -20.75
CA SER A 37 8.25 10.52 -19.42
C SER A 37 8.05 11.60 -18.35
N ALA A 38 7.34 11.23 -17.30
CA ALA A 38 7.08 12.02 -16.11
C ALA A 38 7.55 11.21 -14.89
N THR A 39 8.21 11.89 -13.96
CA THR A 39 8.74 11.27 -12.75
C THR A 39 7.81 11.58 -11.58
N LEU A 40 7.28 10.52 -10.97
CA LEU A 40 6.37 10.59 -9.84
C LEU A 40 7.04 10.08 -8.57
N LYS A 41 6.79 10.76 -7.45
CA LYS A 41 7.00 10.23 -6.11
C LYS A 41 5.74 9.54 -5.65
N LEU A 42 5.83 8.23 -5.44
CA LEU A 42 4.75 7.41 -4.93
C LEU A 42 4.59 7.58 -3.41
N PRO A 43 3.42 7.24 -2.84
CA PRO A 43 3.20 7.25 -1.39
C PRO A 43 4.15 6.33 -0.62
N SER A 44 4.66 5.27 -1.25
CA SER A 44 5.71 4.40 -0.70
C SER A 44 7.06 5.09 -0.54
N GLY A 45 7.23 6.29 -1.10
CA GLY A 45 8.51 7.00 -1.19
C GLY A 45 9.29 6.67 -2.46
N GLU A 46 8.91 5.62 -3.18
CA GLU A 46 9.53 5.22 -4.45
C GLU A 46 9.39 6.31 -5.51
N VAL A 47 10.45 6.53 -6.28
CA VAL A 47 10.45 7.44 -7.43
C VAL A 47 10.34 6.62 -8.70
N ARG A 48 9.31 6.86 -9.50
CA ARG A 48 9.00 6.05 -10.67
C ARG A 48 8.73 6.90 -11.91
N LEU A 49 9.23 6.43 -13.05
CA LEU A 49 8.98 7.01 -14.37
C LEU A 49 7.70 6.42 -14.99
N ILE A 50 6.85 7.29 -15.52
CA ILE A 50 5.59 6.95 -16.20
C ILE A 50 5.52 7.75 -17.51
N SER A 51 4.86 7.23 -18.54
CA SER A 51 4.64 7.98 -19.77
C SER A 51 3.85 9.27 -19.52
N LYS A 52 4.27 10.37 -20.16
CA LYS A 52 3.59 11.67 -20.07
C LYS A 52 2.14 11.65 -20.59
N ASN A 53 1.82 10.66 -21.43
CA ASN A 53 0.48 10.50 -22.00
C ASN A 53 -0.51 9.82 -21.03
N CYS A 54 -0.02 9.21 -19.95
CA CYS A 54 -0.86 8.56 -18.95
C CYS A 54 -1.72 9.59 -18.20
N SER A 55 -2.97 9.22 -17.93
CA SER A 55 -3.91 10.06 -17.19
C SER A 55 -3.68 9.98 -15.68
N ALA A 56 -3.98 11.07 -14.98
CA ALA A 56 -3.97 11.14 -13.53
C ALA A 56 -4.99 12.18 -13.05
N THR A 57 -5.50 12.01 -11.84
CA THR A 57 -6.47 12.95 -11.22
C THR A 57 -5.73 13.87 -10.25
N VAL A 58 -6.08 15.15 -10.23
CA VAL A 58 -5.47 16.14 -9.31
C VAL A 58 -6.04 15.96 -7.90
N GLY A 59 -5.18 16.12 -6.89
CA GLY A 59 -5.57 16.10 -5.48
C GLY A 59 -5.23 14.79 -4.77
N GLN A 60 -5.82 14.62 -3.58
CA GLN A 60 -5.64 13.47 -2.70
C GLN A 60 -6.92 12.63 -2.67
N VAL A 61 -6.79 11.32 -2.45
CA VAL A 61 -7.97 10.46 -2.23
C VAL A 61 -8.63 10.81 -0.90
N GLY A 62 -9.96 10.95 -0.88
CA GLY A 62 -10.71 11.26 0.34
C GLY A 62 -10.62 10.18 1.43
N ASN A 63 -11.37 10.39 2.52
CA ASN A 63 -11.39 9.49 3.70
C ASN A 63 -10.04 9.40 4.46
N VAL A 64 -9.44 10.56 4.71
CA VAL A 64 -8.17 10.75 5.44
C VAL A 64 -8.13 10.03 6.81
N GLY A 65 -9.27 9.97 7.51
CA GLY A 65 -9.37 9.37 8.85
C GLY A 65 -9.55 7.86 8.88
N VAL A 66 -9.46 7.13 7.76
CA VAL A 66 -9.77 5.70 7.74
C VAL A 66 -8.90 4.89 8.71
N ASN A 67 -7.62 5.26 8.83
CA ASN A 67 -6.64 4.59 9.68
C ASN A 67 -6.80 4.92 11.18
N GLN A 68 -7.58 5.95 11.53
CA GLN A 68 -7.87 6.29 12.91
C GLN A 68 -8.93 5.38 13.53
N LYS A 69 -9.65 4.60 12.71
CA LYS A 69 -10.68 3.68 13.19
C LYS A 69 -10.05 2.48 13.90
N ARG A 70 -10.27 2.36 15.22
CA ARG A 70 -9.82 1.21 16.00
C ARG A 70 -10.82 0.06 15.93
N LEU A 71 -10.35 -1.13 15.55
CA LEU A 71 -11.12 -2.36 15.69
C LEU A 71 -11.06 -2.83 17.15
N VAL A 72 -12.14 -2.63 17.90
CA VAL A 72 -12.17 -2.85 19.37
C VAL A 72 -12.38 -4.31 19.75
N ARG A 73 -13.07 -5.09 18.92
CA ARG A 73 -13.37 -6.52 19.18
C ARG A 73 -12.80 -7.44 18.11
N ALA A 74 -12.45 -8.67 18.51
CA ALA A 74 -11.95 -9.70 17.60
C ALA A 74 -12.91 -9.98 16.44
N GLY A 75 -14.22 -10.01 16.69
CA GLY A 75 -15.25 -10.20 15.66
C GLY A 75 -15.26 -9.13 14.56
N SER A 76 -14.87 -7.89 14.86
CA SER A 76 -14.80 -6.82 13.86
C SER A 76 -13.74 -7.10 12.78
N LYS A 77 -12.67 -7.83 13.10
CA LYS A 77 -11.71 -8.30 12.07
C LYS A 77 -12.32 -9.35 11.15
N ARG A 78 -13.20 -10.21 11.66
CA ARG A 78 -13.88 -11.25 10.87
C ARG A 78 -14.85 -10.65 9.86
N TRP A 79 -15.50 -9.52 10.19
CA TRP A 79 -16.36 -8.78 9.25
C TRP A 79 -15.61 -8.24 8.03
N LEU A 80 -14.30 -8.01 8.14
CA LEU A 80 -13.43 -7.63 7.03
C LEU A 80 -12.94 -8.86 6.21
N GLY A 81 -13.47 -10.05 6.47
CA GLY A 81 -13.03 -11.30 5.82
C GLY A 81 -11.68 -11.84 6.29
N LYS A 82 -11.04 -11.21 7.29
CA LYS A 82 -9.72 -11.64 7.80
C LYS A 82 -9.87 -12.72 8.87
N ARG A 83 -9.28 -13.89 8.63
CA ARG A 83 -9.22 -15.03 9.59
C ARG A 83 -8.09 -14.84 10.60
N PRO A 84 -8.17 -15.46 11.79
CA PRO A 84 -7.06 -15.46 12.75
C PRO A 84 -5.84 -16.17 12.15
N ILE A 85 -4.65 -15.69 12.51
CA ILE A 85 -3.35 -16.24 12.10
C ILE A 85 -2.63 -16.66 13.38
N VAL A 86 -2.07 -17.87 13.39
CA VAL A 86 -1.29 -18.41 14.51
C VAL A 86 0.18 -18.09 14.30
N SER A 87 0.88 -17.65 15.34
CA SER A 87 2.32 -17.36 15.28
C SER A 87 3.13 -18.64 15.08
N GLY A 88 4.13 -18.60 14.20
CA GLY A 88 4.98 -19.75 13.89
C GLY A 88 5.74 -20.34 15.09
N VAL A 89 6.05 -19.52 16.11
CA VAL A 89 6.74 -19.94 17.35
C VAL A 89 5.91 -20.94 18.17
N VAL A 90 4.57 -20.90 18.05
CA VAL A 90 3.68 -21.79 18.80
C VAL A 90 3.40 -23.09 18.04
N MET A 91 3.88 -23.19 16.79
CA MET A 91 3.67 -24.38 15.96
C MET A 91 4.69 -25.47 16.28
N ASN A 92 4.49 -26.68 15.77
CA ASN A 92 5.47 -27.75 15.90
C ASN A 92 6.65 -27.53 14.94
N PRO A 93 7.84 -28.12 15.20
CA PRO A 93 9.00 -28.03 14.30
C PRO A 93 8.73 -28.48 12.85
N VAL A 94 7.77 -29.39 12.66
CA VAL A 94 7.34 -29.87 11.34
C VAL A 94 6.53 -28.83 10.56
N ASP A 95 5.81 -27.96 11.28
CA ASP A 95 4.85 -27.01 10.71
C ASP A 95 5.49 -25.64 10.43
N HIS A 96 6.51 -25.24 11.21
CA HIS A 96 7.19 -23.96 11.06
C HIS A 96 8.66 -24.03 11.47
N PRO A 97 9.60 -23.34 10.77
CA PRO A 97 11.02 -23.32 11.11
C PRO A 97 11.37 -22.81 12.51
N HIS A 98 10.43 -22.09 13.14
CA HIS A 98 10.58 -21.55 14.50
C HIS A 98 9.75 -22.34 15.53
N GLY A 99 9.16 -23.46 15.13
CA GLY A 99 8.29 -24.25 15.96
C GLY A 99 9.05 -25.17 16.91
N GLY A 100 8.44 -25.46 18.06
CA GLY A 100 9.01 -26.32 19.11
C GLY A 100 9.68 -25.58 20.26
N GLY A 101 10.37 -26.35 21.11
CA GLY A 101 10.90 -25.93 22.40
C GLY A 101 10.07 -26.47 23.58
N GLU A 102 10.70 -26.64 24.74
CA GLU A 102 10.03 -27.10 25.98
C GLU A 102 9.10 -26.04 26.60
N GLY A 103 9.11 -24.82 26.05
CA GLY A 103 8.30 -23.68 26.50
C GLY A 103 8.30 -22.56 25.46
N SER A 104 8.20 -21.30 25.88
CA SER A 104 8.40 -20.16 24.96
C SER A 104 9.84 -20.12 24.46
N ALA A 105 10.02 -20.38 23.15
CA ALA A 105 11.33 -20.34 22.50
C ALA A 105 11.64 -18.97 21.86
N PRO A 106 12.88 -18.46 21.98
CA PRO A 106 13.37 -17.38 21.12
C PRO A 106 13.55 -17.87 19.67
N ILE A 107 13.85 -16.95 18.75
CA ILE A 107 14.20 -17.32 17.37
C ILE A 107 15.68 -17.73 17.37
N GLY A 108 15.94 -19.04 17.27
CA GLY A 108 17.28 -19.66 17.34
C GLY A 108 17.51 -20.42 18.64
#